data_AF-A0A517SF97-F1
#
_entry.id   AF-A0A517SF97-F1
#
_cell.length_a   1.000
_cell.length_b   1.000
_cell.length_c   1.000
_cell.angle_alpha   90.00
_cell.angle_beta   90.00
_cell.angle_gamma   90.00
#
_symmetry.space_group_name_H-M   'P 1'
#
loop_
_entity.id
_entity.type
_entity.pdbx_description
1 polymer ?
#
loop_
_entity_poly.entity_id
_entity_poly.type
_entity_poly.pdbx_seq_one_letter_code
_entity_poly.pdbx_strand_id
1 'polypeptide(L)'
;MKLRIKGNTVRLRVDRRDLEALLRDGRVIEETRFGATDDLCFSYMLEIAGAPGATPVIGYRGGRFTIQIGQTTAIDWVQSERVGFESSQQEDGRTIRLTLEKDFACLDRPAGQEGDDEFAFPNPSSHC
;
A
#
# COMPACT_ATOMS: atom_id res chain seq x y z
N MET A 1 1.28 7.13 0.37
CA MET A 1 0.48 5.90 0.65
C MET A 1 -0.42 6.01 1.89
N LYS A 2 -1.58 5.31 1.95
CA LYS A 2 -2.49 5.28 3.12
C LYS A 2 -2.56 3.89 3.79
N LEU A 3 -2.12 3.78 5.05
CA LEU A 3 -2.12 2.53 5.82
C LEU A 3 -3.30 2.48 6.81
N ARG A 4 -4.03 1.37 6.85
CA ARG A 4 -5.07 1.08 7.86
C ARG A 4 -4.82 -0.27 8.52
N ILE A 5 -4.86 -0.29 9.84
CA ILE A 5 -4.71 -1.50 10.67
C ILE A 5 -5.99 -1.70 11.50
N LYS A 6 -6.54 -2.91 11.49
CA LYS A 6 -7.68 -3.30 12.33
C LYS A 6 -7.49 -4.73 12.83
N GLY A 7 -7.10 -4.88 14.10
CA GLY A 7 -6.70 -6.19 14.62
C GLY A 7 -5.58 -6.79 13.77
N ASN A 8 -5.68 -8.07 13.39
CA ASN A 8 -4.68 -8.73 12.55
C ASN A 8 -4.98 -8.60 11.04
N THR A 9 -5.45 -7.42 10.63
CA THR A 9 -5.77 -7.09 9.23
C THR A 9 -5.14 -5.75 8.88
N VAL A 10 -4.42 -5.73 7.76
CA VAL A 10 -3.73 -4.57 7.22
C VAL A 10 -4.30 -4.28 5.84
N ARG A 11 -4.64 -3.01 5.60
CA ARG A 11 -4.97 -2.49 4.27
C ARG A 11 -4.00 -1.37 3.92
N LEU A 12 -3.31 -1.49 2.80
CA LEU A 12 -2.49 -0.43 2.23
C LEU A 12 -3.15 0.05 0.93
N ARG A 13 -3.42 1.35 0.86
CA ARG A 13 -3.84 2.02 -0.38
C ARG A 13 -2.70 2.81 -0.97
N VAL A 14 -2.58 2.74 -2.29
CA VAL A 14 -1.45 3.27 -3.05
C VAL A 14 -2.00 4.18 -4.14
N ASP A 15 -1.57 5.44 -4.17
CA ASP A 15 -2.00 6.41 -5.18
C ASP A 15 -1.16 6.28 -6.48
N ARG A 16 -1.45 7.10 -7.51
CA ARG A 16 -0.73 7.04 -8.79
C ARG A 16 0.76 7.38 -8.64
N ARG A 17 1.12 8.37 -7.83
CA ARG A 17 2.53 8.76 -7.62
C ARG A 17 3.29 7.70 -6.86
N ASP A 18 2.65 7.11 -5.85
CA ASP A 18 3.22 6.03 -5.07
C ASP A 18 3.57 4.86 -6.01
N LEU A 19 2.67 4.49 -6.93
CA LEU A 19 2.94 3.42 -7.91
C LEU A 19 4.05 3.78 -8.91
N GLU A 20 4.09 5.03 -9.39
CA GLU A 20 5.18 5.51 -10.25
C GLU A 20 6.54 5.46 -9.52
N ALA A 21 6.58 5.89 -8.26
CA ALA A 21 7.76 5.83 -7.41
C ALA A 21 8.18 4.37 -7.14
N LEU A 22 7.22 3.47 -6.91
CA LEU A 22 7.49 2.05 -6.73
C LEU A 22 8.17 1.43 -7.95
N LEU A 23 7.69 1.73 -9.16
CA LEU A 23 8.28 1.22 -10.40
C LEU A 23 9.65 1.84 -10.71
N ARG A 24 9.83 3.12 -10.41
CA ARG A 24 11.08 3.85 -10.67
C ARG A 24 12.18 3.48 -9.67
N ASP A 25 11.86 3.48 -8.39
CA ASP A 25 12.82 3.42 -7.29
C ASP A 25 12.86 2.03 -6.62
N GLY A 26 11.94 1.13 -7.01
CA GLY A 26 11.80 -0.22 -6.47
C GLY A 26 11.14 -0.27 -5.08
N ARG A 27 10.87 0.88 -4.46
CA ARG A 27 10.25 0.99 -3.13
C ARG A 27 9.65 2.36 -2.88
N VAL A 28 8.67 2.40 -1.98
CA VAL A 28 8.09 3.63 -1.41
C VAL A 28 8.06 3.47 0.10
N ILE A 29 8.55 4.48 0.82
CA ILE A 29 8.65 4.48 2.29
C ILE A 29 7.85 5.66 2.81
N GLU A 30 7.08 5.42 3.86
CA GLU A 30 6.35 6.44 4.61
C GLU A 30 6.75 6.37 6.08
N GLU A 31 6.77 7.53 6.73
CA GLU A 31 7.21 7.68 8.11
C GLU A 31 6.27 8.60 8.88
N THR A 32 5.89 8.18 10.08
CA THR A 32 5.18 9.03 11.05
C THR A 32 6.09 9.23 12.25
N ARG A 33 6.54 10.47 12.45
CA ARG A 33 7.48 10.84 13.51
C ARG A 33 6.72 11.35 14.74
N PHE A 34 6.93 10.68 15.87
CA PHE A 34 6.37 11.06 17.17
C PHE A 34 7.40 11.77 18.07
N GLY A 35 8.68 11.76 17.68
CA GLY A 35 9.77 12.39 18.42
C GLY A 35 11.03 12.59 17.56
N ALA A 36 12.09 13.06 18.21
CA ALA A 36 13.35 13.40 17.55
C ALA A 36 14.25 12.19 17.27
N THR A 37 13.99 11.04 17.90
CA THR A 37 14.79 9.82 17.79
C THR A 37 14.12 8.78 16.90
N ASP A 38 14.92 7.89 16.30
CA ASP A 38 14.44 6.90 15.32
C ASP A 38 13.51 5.83 15.93
N ASP A 39 13.63 5.55 17.22
CA ASP A 39 12.74 4.65 17.96
C ASP A 39 11.33 5.22 18.16
N LEU A 40 11.16 6.54 17.96
CA LEU A 40 9.88 7.25 17.97
C LEU A 40 9.37 7.52 16.55
N CYS A 41 9.82 6.74 15.58
CA CYS A 41 9.37 6.79 14.19
C CYS A 41 8.64 5.50 13.82
N PHE A 42 7.39 5.61 13.38
CA PHE A 42 6.69 4.51 12.75
C PHE A 42 6.94 4.54 11.24
N SER A 43 7.58 3.52 10.70
CA SER A 43 7.91 3.41 9.28
C SER A 43 7.23 2.22 8.62
N TYR A 44 6.65 2.45 7.45
CA TYR A 44 6.13 1.39 6.60
C TYR A 44 6.61 1.56 5.15
N MET A 45 6.77 0.42 4.47
CA MET A 45 7.33 0.37 3.12
C MET A 45 6.54 -0.58 2.23
N LEU A 46 6.34 -0.18 0.98
CA LEU A 46 6.00 -1.07 -0.12
C LEU A 46 7.25 -1.23 -0.99
N GLU A 47 7.69 -2.46 -1.24
CA GLU A 47 8.88 -2.71 -2.07
C GLU A 47 8.65 -3.82 -3.10
N ILE A 48 9.36 -3.71 -4.21
CA ILE A 48 9.48 -4.77 -5.20
C ILE A 48 10.54 -5.76 -4.68
N ALA A 49 10.08 -6.89 -4.17
CA ALA A 49 10.92 -7.96 -3.66
C ALA A 49 10.22 -9.32 -3.79
N GLY A 50 11.01 -10.39 -3.88
CA GLY A 50 10.51 -11.75 -4.04
C GLY A 50 10.51 -12.25 -5.50
N ALA A 51 9.93 -13.44 -5.70
CA ALA A 51 9.90 -14.07 -7.01
C ALA A 51 8.95 -13.32 -7.98
N PRO A 52 9.24 -13.32 -9.29
CA PRO A 52 8.30 -12.84 -10.30
C PRO A 52 6.94 -13.54 -10.16
N GLY A 53 5.85 -12.77 -10.18
CA GLY A 53 4.49 -13.28 -10.06
C GLY A 53 4.04 -13.60 -8.62
N ALA A 54 4.89 -13.40 -7.62
CA ALA A 54 4.53 -13.63 -6.22
C ALA A 54 3.38 -12.71 -5.77
N THR A 55 2.50 -13.29 -4.95
CA THR A 55 1.46 -12.53 -4.26
C THR A 55 2.07 -11.63 -3.19
N PRO A 56 1.43 -10.49 -2.86
CA PRO A 56 1.96 -9.60 -1.85
C PRO A 56 2.06 -10.27 -0.47
N VAL A 57 3.16 -10.04 0.22
CA VAL A 57 3.45 -10.59 1.56
C VAL A 57 3.81 -9.47 2.54
N ILE A 58 3.46 -9.65 3.81
CA ILE A 58 3.84 -8.73 4.90
C ILE A 58 5.07 -9.28 5.62
N GLY A 59 5.93 -8.38 6.09
CA GLY A 59 6.97 -8.63 7.08
C GLY A 59 7.08 -7.50 8.09
N TYR A 60 7.63 -7.80 9.26
CA TYR A 60 7.98 -6.80 10.26
C TYR A 60 9.34 -7.11 10.85
N ARG A 61 10.34 -6.24 10.63
CA ARG A 61 11.70 -6.45 11.12
C ARG A 61 12.36 -5.13 11.47
N GLY A 62 12.99 -5.07 12.65
CA GLY A 62 13.75 -3.89 13.08
C GLY A 62 12.92 -2.61 13.15
N GLY A 63 11.66 -2.70 13.60
CA GLY A 63 10.76 -1.55 13.71
C GLY A 63 10.07 -1.13 12.41
N ARG A 64 10.40 -1.76 11.26
CA ARG A 64 9.83 -1.43 9.96
C ARG A 64 8.80 -2.48 9.52
N PHE A 65 7.61 -1.98 9.15
CA PHE A 65 6.59 -2.77 8.48
C PHE A 65 6.84 -2.76 6.96
N THR A 66 6.88 -3.92 6.33
CA THR A 66 7.15 -4.03 4.90
C THR A 66 6.08 -4.87 4.21
N ILE A 67 5.60 -4.39 3.07
CA ILE A 67 4.84 -5.18 2.10
C ILE A 67 5.74 -5.39 0.89
N GLN A 68 5.91 -6.65 0.49
CA GLN A 68 6.70 -7.02 -0.69
C GLN A 68 5.77 -7.49 -1.80
N ILE A 69 6.01 -7.02 -3.02
CA ILE A 69 5.29 -7.44 -4.23
C ILE A 69 6.31 -7.88 -5.30
N GLY A 70 6.01 -8.97 -6.02
CA GLY A 70 6.88 -9.43 -7.10
C GLY A 70 6.96 -8.42 -8.26
N GLN A 71 8.11 -8.35 -8.94
CA GLN A 71 8.36 -7.35 -9.99
C GLN A 71 7.33 -7.38 -11.12
N THR A 72 7.06 -8.56 -11.70
CA THR A 72 6.07 -8.69 -12.77
C THR A 72 4.66 -8.38 -12.25
N THR A 73 4.33 -8.80 -11.02
CA THR A 73 3.05 -8.46 -10.36
C THR A 73 2.86 -6.95 -10.24
N ALA A 74 3.92 -6.21 -9.87
CA ALA A 74 3.86 -4.75 -9.74
C ALA A 74 3.68 -4.06 -11.11
N ILE A 75 4.43 -4.48 -12.14
CA ILE A 75 4.32 -3.95 -13.51
C ILE A 75 2.91 -4.19 -14.06
N ASP A 76 2.43 -5.43 -13.97
CA ASP A 76 1.10 -5.80 -14.44
C ASP A 76 -0.01 -5.05 -13.67
N TRP A 77 0.18 -4.80 -12.37
CA TRP A 77 -0.80 -4.09 -11.56
C TRP A 77 -0.96 -2.63 -12.00
N VAL A 78 0.14 -1.95 -12.32
CA VAL A 78 0.09 -0.56 -12.81
C VAL A 78 -0.60 -0.48 -14.17
N GLN A 79 -0.35 -1.44 -15.05
CA GLN A 79 -0.87 -1.45 -16.42
C GLN A 79 -2.29 -2.01 -16.56
N SER A 80 -2.85 -2.62 -15.52
CA SER A 80 -4.17 -3.27 -15.57
C SER A 80 -5.25 -2.53 -14.79
N GLU A 81 -6.50 -2.87 -15.10
CA GLU A 81 -7.69 -2.46 -14.35
C GLU A 81 -7.83 -3.17 -12.99
N ARG A 82 -6.86 -3.98 -12.58
CA ARG A 82 -6.89 -4.65 -11.27
C ARG A 82 -6.85 -3.61 -10.16
N VAL A 83 -7.87 -3.64 -9.30
CA VAL A 83 -8.00 -2.79 -8.11
C VAL A 83 -6.88 -3.08 -7.10
N GLY A 84 -6.60 -4.35 -6.82
CA GLY A 84 -5.65 -4.72 -5.79
C GLY A 84 -5.50 -6.23 -5.61
N PHE A 85 -4.95 -6.60 -4.46
CA PHE A 85 -4.65 -7.97 -4.04
C PHE A 85 -5.13 -8.21 -2.63
N GLU A 86 -5.58 -9.42 -2.37
CA GLU A 86 -5.83 -9.93 -1.02
C GLU A 86 -4.92 -11.13 -0.76
N SER A 87 -4.27 -11.16 0.39
CA SER A 87 -3.46 -12.29 0.81
C SER A 87 -3.56 -12.51 2.31
N SER A 88 -3.13 -13.70 2.75
CA SER A 88 -3.05 -14.03 4.17
C SER A 88 -1.80 -14.86 4.44
N GLN A 89 -1.14 -14.60 5.56
CA GLN A 89 0.01 -15.36 6.02
C GLN A 89 -0.33 -15.98 7.38
N GLN A 90 0.14 -17.19 7.61
CA GLN A 90 0.06 -17.82 8.92
C GLN A 90 1.45 -17.86 9.55
N GLU A 91 1.55 -17.34 10.77
CA GLU A 91 2.71 -17.50 11.65
C GLU A 91 2.24 -17.84 13.06
N ASP A 92 2.86 -18.84 13.67
CA ASP A 92 2.60 -19.27 15.05
C ASP A 92 1.10 -19.43 15.40
N GLY A 93 0.34 -20.01 14.46
CA GLY A 93 -1.11 -20.23 14.62
C GLY A 93 -1.97 -18.97 14.50
N ARG A 94 -1.39 -17.82 14.14
CA ARG A 94 -2.10 -16.56 13.90
C ARG A 94 -2.13 -16.28 12.41
N THR A 95 -3.27 -15.77 11.92
CA THR A 95 -3.42 -15.36 10.52
C THR A 95 -3.42 -13.84 10.43
N ILE A 96 -2.47 -13.27 9.69
CA ILE A 96 -2.51 -11.86 9.28
C ILE A 96 -3.09 -11.75 7.88
N ARG A 97 -3.98 -10.78 7.67
CA ARG A 97 -4.62 -10.51 6.37
C ARG A 97 -4.08 -9.21 5.79
N LEU A 98 -3.75 -9.22 4.51
CA LEU A 98 -3.31 -8.07 3.74
C LEU A 98 -4.33 -7.76 2.64
N THR A 99 -4.68 -6.49 2.51
CA THR A 99 -5.32 -5.93 1.32
C THR A 99 -4.40 -4.83 0.77
N LEU A 100 -3.86 -5.02 -0.43
CA LEU A 100 -3.06 -4.02 -1.15
C LEU A 100 -3.89 -3.50 -2.32
N GLU A 101 -4.27 -2.23 -2.34
CA GLU A 101 -5.19 -1.70 -3.35
C GLU A 101 -4.81 -0.31 -3.87
N LYS A 102 -5.29 0.03 -5.06
CA LYS A 102 -5.23 1.37 -5.63
C LYS A 102 -6.12 2.29 -4.81
N ASP A 103 -5.63 3.49 -4.52
CA ASP A 103 -6.42 4.52 -3.85
C ASP A 103 -7.30 5.25 -4.87
N PHE A 104 -8.62 5.14 -4.74
CA PHE A 104 -9.58 5.76 -5.66
C PHE A 104 -10.14 7.05 -5.07
N ALA A 105 -10.42 8.01 -5.96
CA ALA A 105 -11.03 9.27 -5.57
C ALA A 105 -12.40 9.05 -4.90
N CYS A 106 -12.69 9.82 -3.86
CA CYS A 106 -13.95 9.78 -3.14
C CYS A 106 -15.02 10.55 -3.92
N LEU A 107 -16.20 9.94 -4.09
CA LEU A 107 -17.32 10.58 -4.79
C LEU A 107 -17.94 11.73 -3.97
N ASP A 108 -18.08 11.52 -2.65
CA ASP A 108 -18.78 12.45 -1.75
C ASP A 108 -17.80 13.22 -0.85
N ARG A 109 -16.75 13.80 -1.44
CA ARG A 109 -15.72 14.47 -0.65
C ARG A 109 -16.21 15.83 -0.11
N PRO A 110 -16.01 16.14 1.19
CA PRO A 110 -16.31 17.45 1.74
C PRO A 110 -15.50 18.57 1.05
N ALA A 111 -16.13 19.73 0.87
CA ALA A 111 -15.47 20.92 0.33
C ALA A 111 -14.23 21.29 1.17
N GLY A 112 -13.10 21.56 0.51
CA GLY A 112 -11.84 21.93 1.14
C GLY A 112 -10.85 20.79 1.43
N GLN A 113 -11.17 19.54 1.06
CA GLN A 113 -10.26 18.38 1.16
C GLN A 113 -9.82 17.83 -0.22
N GLU A 114 -9.99 18.62 -1.27
CA GLU A 114 -9.76 18.22 -2.67
C GLU A 114 -8.32 17.71 -2.92
N GLY A 115 -7.34 18.27 -2.21
CA GLY A 115 -5.92 17.86 -2.33
C GLY A 115 -5.62 16.41 -1.92
N ASP A 116 -6.44 15.80 -1.06
CA ASP A 116 -6.19 14.43 -0.57
C ASP A 116 -6.40 13.33 -1.64
N ASP A 117 -6.99 13.68 -2.79
CA ASP A 117 -7.25 12.80 -3.95
C ASP A 117 -6.56 13.28 -5.24
N GLU A 118 -5.70 14.30 -5.16
CA GLU A 118 -5.01 14.87 -6.32
C GLU A 118 -4.36 13.78 -7.20
N PHE A 119 -3.84 12.73 -6.55
CA PHE A 119 -3.16 11.61 -7.19
C PHE A 119 -3.91 10.28 -7.09
N ALA A 120 -5.14 10.29 -6.57
CA ALA A 120 -5.98 9.10 -6.54
C ALA A 120 -6.33 8.64 -7.97
N PHE A 121 -6.70 7.38 -8.10
CA PHE A 121 -7.26 6.81 -9.33
C PHE A 121 -8.71 7.30 -9.52
N PRO A 122 -9.15 7.50 -10.78
CA PRO A 122 -10.54 7.85 -11.05
C PRO A 122 -11.47 6.76 -10.50
N ASN A 123 -12.48 7.16 -9.74
CA ASN A 123 -13.37 6.19 -9.12
C ASN A 123 -14.16 5.44 -10.21
N PRO A 124 -14.12 4.09 -10.27
CA PRO A 124 -14.85 3.33 -11.27
C PRO A 124 -16.38 3.53 -11.18
N SER A 125 -16.89 3.96 -10.02
CA SER A 125 -18.31 4.30 -9.82
C SER A 125 -18.66 5.76 -10.17
N SER A 126 -17.73 6.55 -10.71
CA SER A 126 -17.99 7.94 -11.14
C SER A 126 -18.63 8.06 -12.52
N HIS A 127 -18.60 6.99 -13.33
CA HIS A 127 -19.29 6.91 -14.60
C HIS A 127 -20.59 6.12 -14.42
N CYS A 128 -21.70 6.85 -14.27
CA CYS A 128 -23.06 6.32 -14.41
C CYS A 128 -23.69 6.88 -15.67
#